data_AF-A0A833PMU2-F1
#
_entry.id   AF-A0A833PMU2-F1
#
_cell.length_a   1.000
_cell.length_b   1.000
_cell.length_c   1.000
_cell.angle_alpha   90.00
_cell.angle_beta   90.00
_cell.angle_gamma   90.00
#
_symmetry.space_group_name_H-M   'P 1'
#
loop_
_entity.id
_entity.type
_entity.pdbx_description
1 polymer ?
#
loop_
_entity_poly.entity_id
_entity_poly.type
_entity_poly.pdbx_seq_one_letter_code
_entity_poly.pdbx_strand_id
1 'polypeptide(L)' 'MDYELTARSEPFKGTVVSRKSVADLILKVIASPGLHVGESLGMNRPDSDGDKPYFM' A
#
# COMPACT_ATOMS: atom_id res chain seq x y z
N MET A 1 -6.03 8.58 3.05
CA MET A 1 -5.06 7.99 3.98
C MET A 1 -5.68 6.74 4.57
N ASP A 2 -6.09 5.81 3.71
CA ASP A 2 -6.75 4.57 4.15
C ASP A 2 -6.10 3.44 3.38
N TYR A 3 -5.03 2.89 3.96
CA TYR A 3 -4.21 1.83 3.38
C TYR A 3 -3.53 1.02 4.49
N GLU A 4 -3.24 -0.24 4.20
CA GLU A 4 -2.34 -1.08 4.97
C GLU A 4 -1.14 -1.50 4.11
N LEU A 5 -0.07 -1.90 4.79
CA LEU A 5 1.15 -2.38 4.16
C LEU A 5 1.32 -3.88 4.43
N THR A 6 1.89 -4.57 3.46
CA THR A 6 2.30 -5.98 3.58
C THR A 6 3.78 -6.10 3.27
N ALA A 7 4.49 -6.94 3.99
CA ALA A 7 5.88 -7.25 3.69
C ALA A 7 5.98 -8.24 2.51
N ARG A 8 7.16 -8.37 1.91
CA ARG A 8 7.44 -9.30 0.79
C ARG A 8 6.94 -10.73 1.01
N SER A 9 7.00 -11.24 2.23
CA SER A 9 6.61 -12.60 2.59
C SER A 9 5.14 -12.73 3.00
N GLU A 10 4.40 -11.63 3.01
CA GLU A 10 2.99 -11.60 3.40
C GLU A 10 2.10 -11.61 2.16
N PRO A 11 0.96 -12.33 2.19
CA PRO A 11 -0.01 -12.25 1.12
C PRO A 11 -0.60 -10.84 1.04
N PHE A 12 -0.88 -10.40 -0.19
CA PHE A 12 -1.59 -9.15 -0.42
C PHE A 12 -3.03 -9.27 0.09
N LYS A 13 -3.58 -8.19 0.66
CA LYS A 13 -4.85 -8.22 1.40
C LYS A 13 -5.98 -7.41 0.76
N GLY A 14 -5.77 -6.89 -0.44
CA GLY A 14 -6.78 -6.09 -1.13
C GLY A 14 -6.45 -5.82 -2.58
N THR A 15 -7.48 -5.55 -3.38
CA THR A 15 -7.33 -5.50 -4.85
C THR A 15 -7.29 -4.06 -5.37
N VAL A 16 -7.49 -3.07 -4.50
CA VAL A 16 -7.45 -1.65 -4.86
C VAL A 16 -6.71 -0.80 -3.84
N VAL A 17 -6.18 0.33 -4.32
CA VAL A 17 -5.66 1.42 -3.50
C VAL A 17 -5.84 2.75 -4.24
N SER A 18 -6.04 3.84 -3.50
CA SER A 18 -6.14 5.17 -4.11
C SER A 18 -4.75 5.77 -4.37
N ARG A 19 -4.56 6.46 -5.51
CA ARG A 19 -3.31 7.18 -5.83
C ARG A 19 -2.91 8.20 -4.77
N LYS A 20 -3.90 8.84 -4.13
CA LYS A 20 -3.68 9.77 -3.01
C LYS A 20 -3.03 9.07 -1.81
N SER A 21 -3.38 7.82 -1.54
CA SER A 21 -2.77 7.05 -0.46
C SER A 21 -1.33 6.67 -0.79
N VAL A 22 -1.06 6.26 -2.04
CA VAL A 22 0.32 6.01 -2.51
C VAL A 22 1.19 7.27 -2.35
N ALA A 23 0.67 8.43 -2.77
CA ALA A 23 1.38 9.70 -2.61
C ALA A 23 1.70 10.03 -1.14
N ASP A 24 0.79 9.73 -0.21
CA ASP A 24 1.04 9.91 1.22
C ASP A 24 2.20 9.04 1.73
N LEU A 25 2.26 7.77 1.35
CA LEU A 25 3.38 6.90 1.72
C LEU A 25 4.71 7.42 1.17
N ILE A 26 4.72 7.88 -0.10
CA ILE A 26 5.92 8.48 -0.72
C ILE A 26 6.36 9.72 0.05
N LEU A 27 5.43 10.62 0.38
CA LEU A 27 5.74 11.83 1.15
C LEU A 27 6.27 11.51 2.56
N LYS A 28 5.77 10.46 3.21
CA LYS A 28 6.30 9.97 4.50
C LYS A 28 7.74 9.48 4.38
N VAL A 29 8.06 8.71 3.34
CA VAL A 29 9.45 8.26 3.08
C VAL A 29 10.37 9.44 2.76
N ILE A 30 9.90 10.41 1.96
CA ILE A 30 10.68 11.64 1.68
C ILE A 30 10.96 12.42 2.98
N ALA A 31 9.94 12.56 3.84
CA ALA A 31 10.07 13.26 5.12
C ALA A 31 10.92 12.49 6.15
N SER A 32 11.05 11.18 6.01
CA SER A 32 11.83 10.31 6.89
C SER A 32 12.53 9.23 6.08
N PRO A 33 13.69 9.53 5.45
CA PRO A 33 14.36 8.66 4.48
C PRO A 33 14.81 7.30 5.00
N GLY A 34 14.87 7.12 6.33
CA GLY A 34 15.19 5.84 6.96
C GLY A 34 14.00 4.87 7.03
N LEU A 35 12.78 5.30 6.72
CA LEU A 35 11.61 4.42 6.70
C LEU A 35 11.70 3.42 5.55
N HIS A 36 11.45 2.15 5.86
CA HIS A 36 11.32 1.05 4.89
C HIS A 36 12.57 0.81 4.01
N VAL A 37 13.76 1.18 4.49
CA VAL A 37 15.00 0.95 3.74
C VAL A 37 15.23 -0.55 3.54
N GLY A 38 15.34 -0.97 2.29
CA GLY A 38 15.53 -2.38 1.92
C GLY A 38 14.27 -3.24 2.03
N GLU A 39 13.13 -2.66 2.40
CA GLU A 39 11.85 -3.35 2.45
C GLU A 39 11.14 -3.31 1.09
N SER A 40 10.41 -4.38 0.78
CA SER A 40 9.48 -4.41 -0.36
C SER A 40 8.08 -4.48 0.22
N LEU A 41 7.30 -3.42 -0.03
CA LEU A 41 5.99 -3.21 0.57
C LEU A 41 4.89 -3.38 -0.47
N GLY A 42 3.96 -4.28 -0.19
CA GLY A 42 2.64 -4.25 -0.79
C GLY A 42 1.78 -3.16 -0.13
N MET A 43 0.81 -2.64 -0.88
CA MET A 43 -0.06 -1.55 -0.41
C MET A 43 -1.48 -1.73 -0.96
N ASN A 44 -2.47 -1.84 -0.07
CA ASN A 44 -3.88 -1.98 -0.41
C ASN A 44 -4.76 -1.15 0.52
N ARG A 45 -6.00 -0.86 0.10
CA ARG A 45 -7.03 -0.35 1.02
C ARG A 45 -7.49 -1.51 1.93
N PRO A 46 -7.71 -1.30 3.23
CA PRO A 46 -8.31 -2.30 4.10
C PRO A 46 -9.67 -2.75 3.58
N ASP A 47 -10.05 -4.00 3.84
CA ASP A 47 -11.34 -4.58 3.48
C ASP A 47 -11.69 -4.44 1.98
N SER A 48 -10.67 -4.49 1.12
CA SER A 48 -10.81 -4.36 -0.33
C SER A 48 -10.41 -5.59 -1.12
N ASP A 49 -10.31 -6.74 -0.44
CA ASP A 49 -10.05 -8.03 -1.07
C ASP A 49 -11.21 -8.43 -2.00
N GLY A 50 -10.86 -9.11 -3.09
CA GLY A 50 -11.81 -9.57 -4.10
C GLY A 50 -11.15 -9.85 -5.43
N ASP A 51 -11.83 -10.60 -6.30
CA ASP A 51 -11.25 -11.12 -7.54
C ASP A 51 -10.74 -10.05 -8.52
N LYS A 52 -11.29 -8.83 -8.43
CA LYS A 52 -10.97 -7.73 -9.35
C LYS A 52 -11.21 -6.35 -8.73
N PRO A 53 -10.55 -5.29 -9.24
CA PRO A 53 -10.86 -3.93 -8.83
C PRO A 53 -12.32 -3.56 -9.15
N TYR A 54 -12.87 -2.59 -8.40
CA TYR A 54 -14.27 -2.17 -8.50
C TYR A 54 -14.71 -1.71 -9.90
N PHE A 55 -13.76 -1.32 -10.75
CA PHE A 55 -13.99 -0.88 -12.10
C PHE A 55 -13.04 -1.65 -13.02
N MET A 56 -13.60 -2.25 -14.06
CA MET A 56 -12.87 -2.96 -15.11
C MET A 56 -13.40 -2.46 -16.46
#